data_AF-A0A5M8PLK0-F1
#
_entry.id   AF-A0A5M8PLK0-F1
#
_cell.length_a   1.000
_cell.length_b   1.000
_cell.length_c   1.000
_cell.angle_alpha   90.00
_cell.angle_beta   90.00
_cell.angle_gamma   90.00
#
_symmetry.space_group_name_H-M   'P 1'
#
loop_
_entity.id
_entity.type
_entity.pdbx_description
1 polymer ?
#
loop_
_entity_poly.entity_id
_entity_poly.type
_entity_poly.pdbx_seq_one_letter_code
_entity_poly.pdbx_strand_id
1 'polypeptide(L)'
;MFMAPVNQHSASWSVSYITEKPRALMRPPYTQEQVDGMLKEALETGKGSSTCLKRMVALTDPDTLTLSNAMERDPFKHKEGERVIFIGDANHAMCHFSGNGANMALMDGCDLAEQLCKASTLVAAEETYDDHAAVQDSCLDESGEHSSCARDRLEAKGLFGADEDRQLVCVGFLAEYYSKVSL
;
A
#
# COMPACT_ATOMS: atom_id res chain seq x y z
N MET A 1 -7.10 8.47 6.59
CA MET A 1 -8.06 7.45 7.00
C MET A 1 -8.80 6.98 5.76
N PHE A 2 -8.89 5.67 5.56
CA PHE A 2 -9.69 5.05 4.51
C PHE A 2 -10.86 4.29 5.15
N MET A 3 -11.99 4.22 4.46
CA MET A 3 -13.13 3.41 4.83
C MET A 3 -13.87 2.96 3.58
N ALA A 4 -14.21 1.68 3.51
CA ALA A 4 -15.07 1.14 2.46
C ALA A 4 -16.01 0.08 3.04
N PRO A 5 -17.29 0.06 2.65
CA PRO A 5 -18.16 -1.06 2.97
C PRO A 5 -17.62 -2.33 2.30
N VAL A 6 -17.61 -3.43 3.04
CA VAL A 6 -17.30 -4.77 2.50
C VAL A 6 -18.60 -5.46 2.09
N ASN A 7 -19.65 -5.30 2.90
CA ASN A 7 -21.01 -5.75 2.60
C ASN A 7 -22.04 -4.88 3.36
N GLN A 8 -23.30 -5.34 3.43
CA GLN A 8 -24.38 -4.61 4.12
C GLN A 8 -24.17 -4.45 5.63
N HIS A 9 -23.27 -5.23 6.23
CA HIS A 9 -23.06 -5.38 7.66
C HIS A 9 -21.59 -5.23 8.06
N SER A 10 -20.66 -4.92 7.16
CA SER A 10 -19.27 -4.72 7.54
C SER A 10 -18.59 -3.68 6.68
N ALA A 11 -17.59 -3.05 7.25
CA ALA A 11 -16.74 -2.10 6.56
C ALA A 11 -15.28 -2.34 6.93
N SER A 12 -14.40 -2.23 5.94
CA SER A 12 -12.98 -2.12 6.18
C SER A 12 -12.64 -0.67 6.46
N TRP A 13 -11.74 -0.43 7.41
CA TRP A 13 -11.22 0.89 7.70
C TRP A 13 -9.75 0.81 8.01
N SER A 14 -9.04 1.90 7.72
CA SER A 14 -7.64 2.01 8.11
C SER A 14 -7.25 3.42 8.48
N VAL A 15 -6.33 3.50 9.44
CA VAL A 15 -5.60 4.73 9.77
C VAL A 15 -4.16 4.50 9.38
N SER A 16 -3.63 5.43 8.61
CA SER A 16 -2.30 5.31 8.05
C SER A 16 -1.60 6.66 8.16
N TYR A 17 -0.33 6.62 8.55
CA TYR A 17 0.45 7.81 8.87
C TYR A 17 1.94 7.53 8.70
N ILE A 18 2.69 8.61 8.52
CA ILE A 18 4.12 8.57 8.24
C ILE A 18 4.88 8.51 9.56
N THR A 19 5.89 7.64 9.63
CA THR A 19 6.77 7.47 10.79
C THR A 19 8.22 7.59 10.38
N GLU A 20 9.08 8.05 11.30
CA GLU A 20 10.54 8.15 11.04
C GLU A 20 11.21 6.78 10.93
N LYS A 21 10.66 5.76 11.59
CA LYS A 21 11.24 4.41 11.61
C LYS A 21 10.17 3.34 11.44
N PRO A 22 10.54 2.22 10.80
CA PRO A 22 9.76 0.98 10.79
C PRO A 22 9.22 0.65 12.17
N ARG A 23 7.94 0.28 12.27
CA ARG A 23 7.48 -0.38 13.49
C ARG A 23 8.01 -1.82 13.51
N ALA A 24 8.34 -2.31 14.70
CA ALA A 24 8.65 -3.72 14.88
C ALA A 24 7.45 -4.57 14.40
N LEU A 25 7.73 -5.58 13.58
CA LEU A 25 6.70 -6.45 13.04
C LEU A 25 5.99 -7.20 14.18
N MET A 26 4.69 -6.97 14.30
CA MET A 26 3.82 -7.71 15.20
C MET A 26 2.83 -8.52 14.37
N ARG A 27 2.75 -9.83 14.62
CA ARG A 27 1.82 -10.72 13.94
C ARG A 27 0.72 -11.16 14.89
N PRO A 28 -0.52 -11.32 14.41
CA PRO A 28 -1.58 -11.90 15.22
C PRO A 28 -1.26 -13.35 15.61
N PRO A 29 -1.82 -13.87 16.72
CA PRO A 29 -2.78 -13.20 17.58
C PRO A 29 -2.14 -12.14 18.49
N TYR A 30 -2.85 -11.04 18.71
CA TYR A 30 -2.41 -9.93 19.58
C TYR A 30 -2.88 -10.13 21.01
N THR A 31 -2.10 -9.65 21.98
CA THR A 31 -2.58 -9.53 23.36
C THR A 31 -3.61 -8.41 23.48
N GLN A 32 -4.50 -8.47 24.47
CA GLN A 32 -5.49 -7.40 24.69
C GLN A 32 -4.83 -6.03 24.86
N GLU A 33 -3.67 -5.97 25.54
CA GLU A 33 -2.90 -4.73 25.70
C GLU A 33 -2.41 -4.17 24.36
N GLN A 34 -1.96 -5.03 23.43
CA GLN A 34 -1.57 -4.63 22.08
C GLN A 34 -2.77 -4.11 21.28
N VAL A 35 -3.91 -4.79 21.37
CA VAL A 35 -5.17 -4.37 20.75
C VAL A 35 -5.58 -2.99 21.23
N ASP A 36 -5.69 -2.81 22.54
CA ASP A 36 -6.09 -1.55 23.17
C ASP A 36 -5.14 -0.42 22.79
N GLY A 37 -3.84 -0.70 22.76
CA GLY A 37 -2.80 0.23 22.32
C GLY A 37 -2.98 0.68 20.86
N MET A 38 -3.19 -0.27 19.94
CA MET A 38 -3.40 0.03 18.52
C MET A 38 -4.68 0.84 18.27
N LEU A 39 -5.78 0.50 18.95
CA LEU A 39 -7.06 1.21 18.82
C LEU A 39 -6.98 2.62 19.40
N LYS A 40 -6.31 2.80 20.55
CA LYS A 40 -6.05 4.11 21.14
C LYS A 40 -5.20 4.97 20.20
N GLU A 41 -4.13 4.42 19.67
CA GLU A 41 -3.27 5.11 18.72
C GLU A 41 -4.02 5.52 17.45
N ALA A 42 -4.87 4.66 16.91
CA ALA A 42 -5.70 4.99 15.74
C ALA A 42 -6.60 6.20 15.99
N LEU A 43 -7.16 6.33 17.21
CA LEU A 43 -7.96 7.48 17.62
C LEU A 43 -7.13 8.77 17.74
N GLU A 44 -5.93 8.68 18.31
CA GLU A 44 -5.03 9.82 18.50
C GLU A 44 -4.50 10.34 17.15
N THR A 45 -4.06 9.42 16.28
CA THR A 45 -3.46 9.77 14.99
C THR A 45 -4.48 10.17 13.94
N GLY A 46 -5.73 9.72 14.07
CA GLY A 46 -6.83 10.13 13.18
C GLY A 46 -7.14 11.63 13.18
N LYS A 47 -6.51 12.44 14.06
CA LYS A 47 -6.59 13.92 14.15
C LYS A 47 -7.97 14.51 13.79
N GLY A 48 -9.00 13.87 14.30
CA GLY A 48 -10.39 14.13 13.94
C GLY A 48 -11.27 13.13 14.65
N SER A 49 -11.69 13.50 15.86
CA SER A 49 -12.55 12.79 16.82
C SER A 49 -13.97 12.56 16.31
N SER A 50 -14.13 12.29 15.00
CA SER A 50 -15.41 12.04 14.37
C SER A 50 -16.10 10.90 15.10
N THR A 51 -17.40 11.10 15.35
CA THR A 51 -18.27 10.06 15.92
C THR A 51 -18.20 8.77 15.11
N CYS A 52 -17.91 8.87 13.80
CA CYS A 52 -17.68 7.73 12.92
C CYS A 52 -16.44 6.92 13.33
N LEU A 53 -15.24 7.52 13.42
CA LEU A 53 -14.02 6.78 13.79
C LEU A 53 -14.12 6.16 15.18
N LYS A 54 -14.69 6.89 16.16
CA LYS A 54 -14.93 6.35 17.51
C LYS A 54 -15.83 5.11 17.48
N ARG A 55 -16.88 5.15 16.66
CA ARG A 55 -17.82 4.03 16.52
C ARG A 55 -17.17 2.85 15.79
N MET A 56 -16.34 3.10 14.78
CA MET A 56 -15.58 2.05 14.10
C MET A 56 -14.65 1.35 15.08
N VAL A 57 -13.83 2.10 15.81
CA VAL A 57 -12.93 1.57 16.83
C VAL A 57 -13.68 0.74 17.87
N ALA A 58 -14.83 1.23 18.35
CA ALA A 58 -15.65 0.52 19.33
C ALA A 58 -16.31 -0.77 18.81
N LEU A 59 -16.50 -0.89 17.49
CA LEU A 59 -17.13 -2.04 16.83
C LEU A 59 -16.12 -2.93 16.10
N THR A 60 -14.82 -2.65 16.23
CA THR A 60 -13.79 -3.43 15.54
C THR A 60 -13.63 -4.77 16.23
N ASP A 61 -13.58 -5.84 15.42
CA ASP A 61 -13.24 -7.18 15.91
C ASP A 61 -11.72 -7.27 16.11
N PRO A 62 -11.23 -7.52 17.35
CA PRO A 62 -9.81 -7.67 17.65
C PRO A 62 -9.08 -8.71 16.80
N ASP A 63 -9.77 -9.75 16.34
CA ASP A 63 -9.14 -10.84 15.56
C ASP A 63 -8.92 -10.44 14.10
N THR A 64 -9.49 -9.32 13.67
CA THR A 64 -9.36 -8.77 12.30
C THR A 64 -8.34 -7.65 12.19
N LEU A 65 -7.70 -7.27 13.31
CA LEU A 65 -6.72 -6.20 13.30
C LEU A 65 -5.50 -6.61 12.50
N THR A 66 -4.98 -5.68 11.73
CA THR A 66 -3.70 -5.83 11.04
C THR A 66 -2.88 -4.56 11.21
N LEU A 67 -1.58 -4.76 11.35
CA LEU A 67 -0.60 -3.71 11.41
C LEU A 67 0.49 -4.05 10.41
N SER A 68 0.74 -3.13 9.47
CA SER A 68 1.78 -3.31 8.46
C SER A 68 2.60 -2.03 8.28
N ASN A 69 3.88 -2.21 7.99
CA ASN A 69 4.68 -1.17 7.38
C ASN A 69 4.44 -1.29 5.86
N ALA A 70 3.89 -0.25 5.26
CA ALA A 70 3.85 -0.08 3.82
C ALA A 70 5.18 0.53 3.37
N MET A 71 5.82 -0.16 2.45
CA MET A 71 7.09 0.23 1.84
C MET A 71 6.85 0.56 0.38
N GLU A 72 7.59 1.52 -0.12
CA GLU A 72 7.64 1.86 -1.54
C GLU A 72 8.99 1.44 -2.09
N ARG A 73 9.00 0.92 -3.32
CA ARG A 73 10.21 0.55 -4.03
C ARG A 73 10.05 0.84 -5.51
N ASP A 74 11.00 1.59 -6.05
CA ASP A 74 11.09 1.89 -7.47
C ASP A 74 11.38 0.59 -8.28
N PRO A 75 10.94 0.49 -9.55
CA PRO A 75 11.26 -0.65 -10.40
C PRO A 75 12.77 -0.80 -10.58
N PHE A 76 13.24 -2.05 -10.70
CA PHE A 76 14.65 -2.35 -10.93
C PHE A 76 14.84 -3.14 -12.22
N LYS A 77 16.02 -3.00 -12.82
CA LYS A 77 16.39 -3.79 -14.00
C LYS A 77 16.81 -5.20 -13.59
N HIS A 78 16.28 -6.18 -14.32
CA HIS A 78 16.68 -7.58 -14.22
C HIS A 78 18.09 -7.76 -14.80
N LYS A 79 18.78 -8.85 -14.40
CA LYS A 79 20.12 -9.11 -14.94
C LYS A 79 20.00 -9.83 -16.27
N GLU A 80 20.76 -9.36 -17.24
CA GLU A 80 20.82 -9.93 -18.59
C GLU A 80 20.86 -11.48 -18.58
N GLY A 81 19.83 -12.09 -19.17
CA GLY A 81 19.75 -13.54 -19.31
C GLY A 81 19.21 -14.28 -18.08
N GLU A 82 18.66 -13.56 -17.10
CA GLU A 82 17.86 -14.14 -16.03
C GLU A 82 16.60 -14.80 -16.62
N ARG A 83 16.23 -15.95 -16.06
CA ARG A 83 15.01 -16.69 -16.45
C ARG A 83 13.85 -16.42 -15.50
N VAL A 84 14.03 -15.46 -14.60
CA VAL A 84 13.08 -15.07 -13.57
C VAL A 84 12.89 -13.58 -13.71
N ILE A 85 11.67 -13.18 -14.04
CA ILE A 85 11.28 -11.78 -14.21
C ILE A 85 10.25 -11.48 -13.12
N PHE A 86 10.52 -10.44 -12.33
CA PHE A 86 9.63 -9.92 -11.32
C PHE A 86 8.67 -8.91 -11.93
N ILE A 87 7.42 -8.92 -11.47
CA ILE A 87 6.35 -8.00 -11.90
C ILE A 87 5.54 -7.55 -10.68
N GLY A 88 4.75 -6.48 -10.82
CA GLY A 88 3.93 -5.90 -9.76
C GLY A 88 4.76 -5.49 -8.55
N ASP A 89 4.22 -5.65 -7.35
CA ASP A 89 4.91 -5.31 -6.08
C ASP A 89 6.27 -6.01 -5.92
N ALA A 90 6.47 -7.16 -6.59
CA ALA A 90 7.75 -7.87 -6.58
C ALA A 90 8.82 -7.20 -7.45
N ASN A 91 8.44 -6.28 -8.34
CA ASN A 91 9.33 -5.37 -9.09
C ASN A 91 9.28 -3.96 -8.49
N HIS A 92 8.09 -3.33 -8.45
CA HIS A 92 7.84 -1.97 -7.98
C HIS A 92 6.75 -1.94 -6.89
N ALA A 93 7.15 -1.85 -5.63
CA ALA A 93 6.17 -1.76 -4.55
C ALA A 93 5.61 -0.34 -4.47
N MET A 94 4.31 -0.20 -4.67
CA MET A 94 3.65 1.11 -4.77
C MET A 94 2.91 1.51 -3.48
N CYS A 95 2.76 2.81 -3.30
CA CYS A 95 1.94 3.34 -2.21
C CYS A 95 0.47 2.92 -2.38
N HIS A 96 -0.09 2.19 -1.41
CA HIS A 96 -1.48 1.75 -1.42
C HIS A 96 -2.51 2.89 -1.55
N PHE A 97 -2.13 4.15 -1.24
CA PHE A 97 -3.01 5.30 -1.38
C PHE A 97 -3.23 5.75 -2.81
N SER A 98 -2.34 5.40 -3.74
CA SER A 98 -2.50 5.73 -5.15
C SER A 98 -3.59 4.89 -5.80
N GLY A 99 -4.02 3.79 -5.17
CA GLY A 99 -5.09 2.91 -5.65
C GLY A 99 -4.75 2.14 -6.94
N ASN A 100 -3.53 2.28 -7.45
CA ASN A 100 -3.15 1.78 -8.77
C ASN A 100 -2.33 0.48 -8.76
N GLY A 101 -1.79 0.04 -7.61
CA GLY A 101 -0.83 -1.07 -7.56
C GLY A 101 -1.30 -2.36 -8.27
N ALA A 102 -2.55 -2.77 -8.05
CA ALA A 102 -3.09 -3.96 -8.73
C ALA A 102 -3.24 -3.76 -10.25
N ASN A 103 -3.63 -2.56 -10.70
CA ASN A 103 -3.73 -2.27 -12.13
C ASN A 103 -2.33 -2.26 -12.78
N MET A 104 -1.33 -1.71 -12.09
CA MET A 104 0.06 -1.73 -12.55
C MET A 104 0.58 -3.15 -12.69
N ALA A 105 0.36 -4.00 -11.68
CA ALA A 105 0.75 -5.41 -11.73
C ALA A 105 0.09 -6.17 -12.90
N LEU A 106 -1.16 -5.84 -13.24
CA LEU A 106 -1.84 -6.40 -14.41
C LEU A 106 -1.22 -5.89 -15.72
N MET A 107 -0.88 -4.60 -15.80
CA MET A 107 -0.20 -4.02 -16.97
C MET A 107 1.17 -4.63 -17.18
N ASP A 108 1.95 -4.89 -16.12
CA ASP A 108 3.22 -5.61 -16.21
C ASP A 108 3.04 -6.98 -16.84
N GLY A 109 2.02 -7.73 -16.39
CA GLY A 109 1.75 -9.06 -16.93
C GLY A 109 1.37 -9.02 -18.41
N CYS A 110 0.58 -8.04 -18.82
CA CYS A 110 0.22 -7.84 -20.22
C CYS A 110 1.43 -7.44 -21.08
N ASP A 111 2.22 -6.46 -20.63
CA ASP A 111 3.39 -5.97 -21.38
C ASP A 111 4.47 -7.06 -21.49
N LEU A 112 4.80 -7.73 -20.38
CA LEU A 112 5.76 -8.83 -20.40
C LEU A 112 5.33 -9.94 -21.35
N ALA A 113 4.05 -10.35 -21.32
CA ALA A 113 3.53 -11.34 -22.25
C ALA A 113 3.65 -10.89 -23.71
N GLU A 114 3.39 -9.61 -23.99
CA GLU A 114 3.52 -9.04 -25.33
C GLU A 114 4.99 -9.03 -25.81
N GLN A 115 5.93 -8.64 -24.94
CA GLN A 115 7.36 -8.63 -25.29
C GLN A 115 7.89 -10.05 -25.53
N LEU A 116 7.47 -11.03 -24.72
CA LEU A 116 7.82 -12.44 -24.91
C LEU A 116 7.30 -13.01 -26.23
N CYS A 117 6.17 -12.52 -26.74
CA CYS A 117 5.63 -12.94 -28.03
C CYS A 117 6.31 -12.27 -29.22
N LYS A 118 6.77 -11.02 -29.08
CA LYS A 118 7.30 -10.22 -30.20
C LYS A 118 8.81 -10.29 -30.36
N ALA A 119 9.55 -10.44 -29.26
CA ALA A 119 11.00 -10.41 -29.28
C ALA A 119 11.59 -11.66 -29.94
N SER A 120 12.76 -11.49 -30.56
CA SER A 120 13.51 -12.60 -31.15
C SER A 120 14.30 -13.41 -30.13
N THR A 121 14.57 -12.84 -28.95
CA THR A 121 15.29 -13.46 -27.83
C THR A 121 14.65 -13.10 -26.49
N LEU A 122 14.86 -13.94 -25.48
CA LEU A 122 14.40 -13.66 -24.11
C LEU A 122 15.02 -12.37 -23.55
N VAL A 123 16.31 -12.16 -23.80
CA VAL A 123 17.04 -10.96 -23.34
C VAL A 123 16.41 -9.69 -23.92
N ALA A 124 16.07 -9.67 -25.22
CA ALA A 124 15.44 -8.51 -25.83
C ALA A 124 14.02 -8.24 -25.29
N ALA A 125 13.27 -9.30 -24.94
CA ALA A 125 11.96 -9.16 -24.30
C ALA A 125 12.09 -8.54 -22.89
N GLU A 126 13.04 -9.06 -22.10
CA GLU A 126 13.35 -8.60 -20.75
C GLU A 126 13.76 -7.12 -20.74
N GLU A 127 14.73 -6.73 -21.58
CA GLU A 127 15.21 -5.34 -21.66
C GLU A 127 14.09 -4.36 -22.03
N THR A 128 13.24 -4.75 -22.99
CA THR A 128 12.11 -3.90 -23.43
C THR A 128 11.07 -3.76 -22.31
N TYR A 129 10.77 -4.85 -21.60
CA TYR A 129 9.86 -4.81 -20.45
C TYR A 129 10.42 -3.90 -19.33
N ASP A 130 11.70 -4.02 -18.99
CA ASP A 130 12.32 -3.21 -17.93
C ASP A 130 12.28 -1.71 -18.24
N ASP A 131 12.53 -1.34 -19.50
CA ASP A 131 12.42 0.05 -19.95
C ASP A 131 10.98 0.56 -19.85
N HIS A 132 9.98 -0.26 -20.21
CA HIS A 132 8.57 0.10 -20.05
C HIS A 132 8.16 0.24 -18.58
N ALA A 133 8.57 -0.70 -17.72
CA ALA A 133 8.25 -0.68 -16.29
C ALA A 133 8.82 0.57 -15.60
N ALA A 134 10.05 0.97 -15.95
CA ALA A 134 10.66 2.21 -15.46
C ALA A 134 9.88 3.46 -15.89
N VAL A 135 9.37 3.50 -17.13
CA VAL A 135 8.59 4.64 -17.64
C VAL A 135 7.20 4.68 -17.01
N GLN A 136 6.50 3.55 -16.92
CA GLN A 136 5.14 3.48 -16.39
C GLN A 136 5.05 3.93 -14.93
N ASP A 137 6.08 3.65 -14.13
CA ASP A 137 6.17 4.15 -12.76
C ASP A 137 6.43 5.67 -12.71
N SER A 138 7.23 6.20 -13.65
CA SER A 138 7.51 7.64 -13.76
C SER A 138 6.36 8.48 -14.34
N CYS A 139 5.49 7.89 -15.19
CA CYS A 139 4.47 8.61 -15.96
C CYS A 139 3.14 8.87 -15.22
N LEU A 140 3.04 8.62 -13.91
CA LEU A 140 1.88 9.04 -13.11
C LEU A 140 1.89 10.53 -12.73
N ASP A 141 2.67 11.37 -13.43
CA ASP A 141 2.72 12.84 -13.26
C ASP A 141 2.21 13.67 -14.46
N GLU A 142 1.67 13.07 -15.52
CA GLU A 142 1.33 13.81 -16.75
C GLU A 142 0.19 14.85 -16.62
N SER A 143 -0.51 14.92 -15.47
CA SER A 143 -1.56 15.91 -15.25
C SER A 143 -1.06 17.31 -14.85
N GLY A 144 0.21 17.48 -14.47
CA GLY A 144 0.76 18.79 -14.04
C GLY A 144 0.08 19.44 -12.82
N GLU A 145 -1.04 18.89 -12.35
CA GLU A 145 -1.61 19.13 -11.05
C GLU A 145 -0.99 18.11 -10.09
N HIS A 146 -0.36 18.61 -9.02
CA HIS A 146 0.21 17.87 -7.91
C HIS A 146 -0.61 16.60 -7.57
N SER A 147 -0.24 15.46 -8.15
CA SER A 147 -0.52 14.18 -7.54
C SER A 147 0.31 14.20 -6.27
N SER A 148 -0.32 14.56 -5.15
CA SER A 148 0.33 14.66 -3.86
C SER A 148 0.69 13.25 -3.39
N CYS A 149 1.62 12.60 -4.06
CA CYS A 149 2.30 11.45 -3.53
C CYS A 149 2.93 11.88 -2.20
N ALA A 150 2.96 10.97 -1.23
CA ALA A 150 3.59 11.25 0.05
C ALA A 150 5.02 11.78 -0.15
N ARG A 151 5.70 11.34 -1.22
CA ARG A 151 7.03 11.76 -1.68
C ARG A 151 7.19 13.28 -1.78
N ASP A 152 6.43 13.99 -2.62
CA ASP A 152 6.59 15.44 -2.82
C ASP A 152 6.33 16.25 -1.53
N ARG A 153 5.37 15.83 -0.72
CA ARG A 153 5.07 16.43 0.60
C ARG A 153 6.15 16.18 1.64
N LEU A 154 6.91 15.11 1.50
CA LEU A 154 7.99 14.72 2.38
C LEU A 154 9.33 15.35 1.93
N GLU A 155 9.54 15.54 0.62
CA GLU A 155 10.70 16.25 0.05
C GLU A 155 10.68 17.70 0.49
N ALA A 156 9.50 18.34 0.38
CA ALA A 156 9.27 19.70 0.87
C ALA A 156 9.50 19.88 2.38
N LYS A 157 9.56 18.79 3.16
CA LYS A 157 9.84 18.81 4.62
C LYS A 157 11.29 18.51 4.96
N GLY A 158 12.17 18.30 3.97
CA GLY A 158 13.59 18.02 4.20
C GLY A 158 13.86 16.68 4.87
N LEU A 159 12.92 15.73 4.76
CA LEU A 159 13.00 14.39 5.35
C LEU A 159 13.62 13.35 4.39
N PHE A 160 14.34 13.80 3.35
CA PHE A 160 14.89 12.96 2.28
C PHE A 160 16.42 12.85 2.36
N GLY A 161 16.90 11.61 2.37
CA GLY A 161 18.28 11.20 2.10
C GLY A 161 18.25 9.94 1.23
N ALA A 162 19.19 9.82 0.30
CA ALA A 162 19.16 8.92 -0.86
C ALA A 162 19.35 7.41 -0.58
N ASP A 163 19.09 6.92 0.64
CA ASP A 163 19.31 5.52 1.00
C ASP A 163 18.14 4.96 1.83
N GLU A 164 17.46 4.00 1.20
CA GLU A 164 16.74 2.85 1.76
C GLU A 164 15.57 3.05 2.76
N ASP A 165 14.42 2.47 2.38
CA ASP A 165 13.22 2.12 3.16
C ASP A 165 12.34 3.26 3.73
N ARG A 166 11.50 3.83 2.86
CA ARG A 166 10.32 4.63 3.25
C ARG A 166 9.31 3.75 3.98
N GLN A 167 8.81 4.15 5.15
CA GLN A 167 7.81 3.32 5.87
C GLN A 167 6.60 4.11 6.36
N LEU A 168 5.46 3.76 5.79
CA LEU A 168 4.13 4.18 6.20
C LEU A 168 3.58 3.12 7.14
N VAL A 169 3.12 3.48 8.34
CA VAL A 169 2.39 2.52 9.16
C VAL A 169 0.94 2.54 8.71
N CYS A 170 0.42 1.38 8.28
CA CYS A 170 -0.98 1.15 8.04
C CYS A 170 -1.53 0.28 9.17
N VAL A 171 -2.56 0.78 9.86
CA VAL A 171 -3.36 -0.04 10.76
C VAL A 171 -4.70 -0.25 10.08
N GLY A 172 -4.92 -1.47 9.59
CA GLY A 172 -6.07 -1.87 8.78
C GLY A 172 -6.96 -2.84 9.55
N PHE A 173 -8.26 -2.66 9.45
CA PHE A 173 -9.22 -3.27 10.36
C PHE A 173 -10.54 -3.60 9.64
N LEU A 174 -11.20 -4.68 10.06
CA LEU A 174 -12.60 -4.94 9.69
C LEU A 174 -13.48 -4.55 10.89
N ALA A 175 -14.44 -3.66 10.66
CA ALA A 175 -15.53 -3.43 11.60
C ALA A 175 -16.74 -4.23 11.14
N GLU A 176 -17.18 -5.19 11.94
CA GLU A 176 -18.44 -5.89 11.73
C GLU A 176 -19.57 -5.15 12.45
N TYR A 177 -20.47 -4.56 11.68
CA TYR A 177 -21.74 -4.04 12.15
C TYR A 177 -22.74 -5.19 12.24
N TYR A 178 -22.69 -5.97 13.33
CA TYR A 178 -23.84 -6.79 13.68
C TYR A 178 -25.01 -5.86 13.99
N SER A 179 -25.98 -5.77 13.08
CA SER A 179 -27.29 -5.25 13.43
C SER A 179 -27.91 -6.25 14.41
N LYS A 180 -27.71 -6.04 15.72
CA LYS A 180 -28.66 -6.54 16.73
C LYS A 180 -29.96 -5.73 16.64
N VAL A 181 -30.51 -5.62 15.43
CA VAL A 181 -31.90 -5.25 15.21
C VAL A 181 -32.56 -6.56 14.81
N SER A 182 -32.91 -7.33 15.83
CA SER A 182 -33.94 -8.34 15.73
C SER A 182 -35.18 -7.66 15.13
N LEU A 183 -35.54 -8.05 13.90
CA LEU A 183 -36.89 -7.89 13.38
C LEU A 183 -37.84 -8.82 14.15
#